data_AF-A0A251X0Z9-F1
#
_entry.id   AF-A0A251X0Z9-F1
#
_cell.length_a   1.000
_cell.length_b   1.000
_cell.length_c   1.000
_cell.angle_alpha   90.00
_cell.angle_beta   90.00
_cell.angle_gamma   90.00
#
_symmetry.space_group_name_H-M   'P 1'
#
loop_
_entity.id
_entity.type
_entity.pdbx_description
1 polymer ?
#
loop_
_entity_poly.entity_id
_entity_poly.type
_entity_poly.pdbx_seq_one_letter_code
_entity_poly.pdbx_strand_id
1 'polypeptide(L)' 'MAEHKHGSMDISEHEKTFNGFMKLATRTTIGILVALVLLTLING' A
#
# COMPACT_ATOMS: atom_id res chain seq x y z
N MET A 1 -6.33 -22.10 -29.07
CA MET A 1 -6.08 -20.74 -28.59
C MET A 1 -7.35 -20.30 -27.87
N ALA A 2 -7.38 -20.28 -26.54
CA ALA A 2 -8.55 -19.79 -25.81
C ALA A 2 -8.71 -18.30 -26.13
N GLU A 3 -9.86 -17.93 -26.69
CA GLU A 3 -10.17 -16.54 -27.06
C GLU A 3 -10.19 -15.68 -25.79
N HIS A 4 -9.11 -14.93 -25.55
CA HIS A 4 -9.06 -13.99 -24.43
C HIS A 4 -9.78 -12.71 -24.84
N LYS A 5 -10.96 -12.44 -24.25
CA LYS A 5 -11.64 -11.15 -24.44
C LYS A 5 -10.92 -10.09 -23.61
N HIS A 6 -10.39 -9.08 -24.28
CA HIS A 6 -9.72 -7.96 -23.62
C HIS A 6 -10.62 -7.35 -22.53
N GLY A 7 -10.07 -7.12 -21.34
CA GLY A 7 -10.79 -6.55 -20.20
C GLY A 7 -11.70 -7.52 -19.43
N SER A 8 -11.78 -8.79 -19.83
CA SER A 8 -12.58 -9.81 -19.11
C SER A 8 -11.75 -10.67 -18.14
N MET A 9 -10.46 -10.33 -17.95
CA MET A 9 -9.61 -11.03 -17.00
C MET A 9 -10.10 -10.78 -15.57
N ASP A 10 -10.16 -11.83 -14.75
CA ASP A 10 -10.35 -11.68 -13.31
C ASP A 10 -9.15 -10.95 -12.69
N ILE A 11 -9.42 -9.84 -12.03
CA ILE A 11 -8.41 -8.97 -11.39
C ILE A 11 -8.48 -9.01 -9.86
N SER A 12 -9.21 -9.94 -9.26
CA SER A 12 -9.42 -10.02 -7.80
C SER A 12 -8.12 -10.00 -7.00
N GLU A 13 -7.08 -10.71 -7.46
CA GLU A 13 -5.76 -10.73 -6.82
C GLU A 13 -5.00 -9.39 -6.97
N HIS A 14 -5.19 -8.68 -8.09
CA HIS A 14 -4.61 -7.36 -8.30
C HIS A 14 -5.24 -6.33 -7.36
N GLU A 15 -6.56 -6.33 -7.22
CA GLU A 15 -7.28 -5.46 -6.28
C GLU A 15 -6.86 -5.73 -4.83
N LYS A 16 -6.77 -7.00 -4.44
CA LYS A 16 -6.30 -7.40 -3.11
C LYS A 16 -4.87 -6.94 -2.84
N THR A 17 -3.99 -7.06 -3.84
CA THR A 17 -2.61 -6.59 -3.75
C THR A 17 -2.55 -5.08 -3.59
N PHE A 18 -3.32 -4.33 -4.39
CA PHE A 18 -3.38 -2.87 -4.29
C PHE A 18 -3.90 -2.41 -2.92
N ASN A 19 -4.95 -3.06 -2.41
CA ASN A 19 -5.46 -2.80 -1.07
C ASN A 19 -4.41 -3.10 0.02
N GLY A 20 -3.63 -4.18 -0.15
CA GLY A 20 -2.50 -4.49 0.72
C GLY A 20 -1.41 -3.43 0.67
N PHE A 21 -1.03 -2.98 -0.53
CA PHE A 21 -0.07 -1.91 -0.75
C PHE A 21 -0.50 -0.61 -0.09
N MET A 22 -1.75 -0.18 -0.27
CA MET A 22 -2.26 1.04 0.35
C MET A 22 -2.21 0.97 1.88
N LYS A 23 -2.58 -0.17 2.47
CA LYS A 23 -2.47 -0.38 3.93
C LYS A 23 -1.01 -0.30 4.41
N LEU A 24 -0.07 -0.88 3.67
CA LEU A 24 1.35 -0.79 3.98
C LEU A 24 1.83 0.67 3.92
N ALA A 25 1.53 1.36 2.82
CA ALA A 25 1.92 2.75 2.60
C ALA A 25 1.42 3.65 3.74
N THR A 26 0.13 3.56 4.09
CA THR A 26 -0.44 4.34 5.19
C THR A 26 0.25 4.06 6.53
N ARG A 27 0.49 2.79 6.87
CA ARG A 27 1.16 2.42 8.13
C ARG A 27 2.60 2.92 8.17
N THR A 28 3.32 2.81 7.05
CA THR A 28 4.69 3.31 6.92
C THR A 28 4.73 4.83 7.08
N THR A 29 3.83 5.57 6.42
CA THR A 29 3.73 7.03 6.57
C THR A 29 3.47 7.43 8.02
N ILE A 30 2.51 6.79 8.69
CA ILE A 30 2.23 7.04 10.12
C ILE A 30 3.47 6.74 10.97
N GLY A 31 4.16 5.63 10.72
CA GLY A 31 5.39 5.27 11.43
C GLY A 31 6.50 6.32 11.28
N ILE A 32 6.69 6.84 10.06
CA ILE A 32 7.65 7.92 9.80
C ILE A 32 7.27 9.19 10.56
N LEU A 33 5.99 9.59 10.54
CA LEU A 33 5.53 10.77 11.27
C LEU A 33 5.76 10.64 12.78
N VAL A 34 5.42 9.49 13.36
CA VAL A 34 5.68 9.21 14.78
C VAL A 34 7.18 9.26 15.07
N ALA A 35 8.01 8.66 14.22
CA ALA A 35 9.46 8.68 14.40
C ALA A 35 10.02 10.12 14.35
N LEU A 36 9.55 10.96 13.42
CA LEU A 36 9.95 12.36 13.34
C LEU A 36 9.57 13.14 14.61
N VAL A 37 8.34 12.97 15.10
CA VAL A 37 7.88 13.61 16.34
C VAL A 37 8.75 13.18 17.53
N LEU A 38 9.02 11.87 17.66
CA LEU A 38 9.89 11.37 18.74
C LEU A 38 11.32 11.89 18.62
N LEU A 39 11.87 11.97 17.41
CA LEU A 39 13.22 12.50 17.18
C LEU A 39 13.31 13.95 17.64
N THR A 40 12.31 14.78 17.32
CA THR A 40 12.23 16.15 17.83
C THR A 40 12.04 16.22 19.33
N LEU A 41 11.28 15.32 19.96
CA LEU A 41 11.11 15.32 21.41
C LEU A 41 12.38 14.87 22.17
N ILE A 42 13.18 13.99 21.59
CA ILE A 42 14.38 13.43 22.23
C ILE A 42 15.62 14.30 22.00
N ASN A 43 15.76 14.91 20.82
CA ASN A 43 16.97 15.62 20.39
C ASN A 43 16.70 17.02 19.81
N GLY A 44 15.45 17.50 19.83
CA GLY A 44 15.10 18.88 19.48
C GLY A 44 15.20 19.83 20.66
#